data_AF-A0A2H3G0S4-F1
#
_entry.id   AF-A0A2H3G0S4-F1
#
_cell.length_a   1.000
_cell.length_b   1.000
_cell.length_c   1.000
_cell.angle_alpha   90.00
_cell.angle_beta   90.00
_cell.angle_gamma   90.00
#
_symmetry.space_group_name_H-M   'P 1'
#
loop_
_entity.id
_entity.type
_entity.pdbx_description
1 polymer ?
#
loop_
_entity_poly.entity_id
_entity_poly.type
_entity_poly.pdbx_seq_one_letter_code
_entity_poly.pdbx_strand_id
1 'polypeptide(L)'
;MRNPIAVKASSPEGEDIPREIYGFRPYLLAISASWASAMYGYDSAFIGGTLSLPSFQRTYGLDTASDSAKANLSSNIVSTFQGGAFFGCALSFLVAERFGRRPTLILAAIIFSIGAALQMIG
;
A
#
# COMPACT_ATOMS: atom_id res chain seq x y z
N MET A 1 -31.19 4.67 -15.95
CA MET A 1 -30.15 3.72 -16.38
C MET A 1 -30.25 2.49 -15.49
N ARG A 2 -30.68 1.34 -16.04
CA ARG A 2 -30.88 0.08 -15.28
C ARG A 2 -29.53 -0.57 -15.04
N ASN A 3 -29.14 -0.74 -13.78
CA ASN A 3 -27.86 -1.33 -13.40
C ASN A 3 -28.04 -2.86 -13.29
N PRO A 4 -27.44 -3.67 -14.19
CA PRO A 4 -27.68 -5.12 -14.26
C PRO A 4 -27.09 -5.92 -13.09
N ILE A 5 -26.23 -5.28 -12.28
CA ILE A 5 -25.54 -5.87 -11.12
C ILE A 5 -26.17 -5.40 -9.80
N ALA A 6 -27.22 -4.56 -9.85
CA ALA A 6 -27.91 -4.16 -8.63
C ALA A 6 -28.58 -5.38 -8.00
N VAL A 7 -27.92 -5.93 -6.96
CA VAL A 7 -28.44 -7.02 -6.16
C VAL A 7 -29.80 -6.59 -5.63
N LYS A 8 -30.86 -7.22 -6.12
CA LYS A 8 -32.23 -7.01 -5.67
C LYS A 8 -32.40 -7.78 -4.36
N ALA A 9 -31.63 -7.43 -3.32
CA ALA A 9 -31.85 -8.01 -2.00
C ALA A 9 -33.13 -7.38 -1.44
N SER A 10 -34.16 -8.20 -1.28
CA SER A 10 -35.25 -7.90 -0.36
C SER A 10 -34.64 -7.72 1.03
N SER A 11 -34.71 -6.51 1.57
CA SER A 11 -34.36 -6.25 2.97
C SER A 11 -35.13 -7.25 3.86
N PRO A 12 -34.48 -7.96 4.80
CA PRO A 12 -35.19 -8.51 5.94
C PRO A 12 -35.91 -7.34 6.62
N GLU A 13 -37.19 -7.52 6.92
CA GLU A 13 -38.09 -6.46 7.40
C GLU A 13 -37.48 -5.69 8.59
N GLY A 14 -37.19 -4.39 8.41
CA GLY A 14 -36.90 -3.46 9.51
C GLY A 14 -35.63 -2.61 9.43
N GLU A 15 -34.74 -2.81 8.45
CA GLU A 15 -33.49 -2.03 8.36
C GLU A 15 -33.49 -1.04 7.18
N ASP A 16 -33.40 0.26 7.49
CA ASP A 16 -33.34 1.37 6.53
C ASP A 16 -31.96 1.44 5.85
N ILE A 17 -31.70 0.50 4.95
CA ILE A 17 -30.46 0.46 4.17
C ILE A 17 -30.58 1.41 2.97
N PRO A 18 -29.74 2.47 2.86
CA PRO A 18 -29.81 3.42 1.76
C PRO A 18 -29.61 2.74 0.41
N ARG A 19 -30.46 3.10 -0.58
CA ARG A 19 -30.48 2.46 -1.91
C ARG A 19 -29.17 2.62 -2.68
N GLU A 20 -28.30 3.57 -2.30
CA GLU A 20 -26.98 3.75 -2.90
C GLU A 20 -26.04 2.55 -2.74
N ILE A 21 -26.29 1.67 -1.76
CA ILE A 21 -25.46 0.47 -1.49
C ILE A 21 -25.63 -0.60 -2.58
N TYR A 22 -26.77 -0.63 -3.26
CA TYR A 22 -27.05 -1.59 -4.35
C TYR A 22 -26.50 -1.13 -5.72
N GLY A 23 -25.67 -0.08 -5.76
CA GLY A 23 -25.02 0.42 -6.98
C GLY A 23 -23.69 -0.28 -7.30
N PHE A 24 -23.08 0.02 -8.46
CA PHE A 24 -21.71 -0.43 -8.77
C PHE A 24 -20.62 0.37 -8.02
N ARG A 25 -20.99 1.52 -7.46
CA ARG A 25 -20.08 2.47 -6.80
C ARG A 25 -19.36 1.86 -5.58
N PRO A 26 -20.03 1.14 -4.66
CA PRO A 26 -19.36 0.49 -3.54
C PRO A 26 -18.37 -0.59 -3.99
N TYR A 27 -18.69 -1.35 -5.04
CA TYR A 27 -17.76 -2.33 -5.62
C TYR A 27 -16.50 -1.66 -6.19
N LEU A 28 -16.64 -0.55 -6.91
CA LEU A 28 -15.47 0.21 -7.39
C LEU A 28 -14.65 0.80 -6.24
N LEU A 29 -15.32 1.32 -5.21
CA LEU A 29 -14.62 1.83 -4.02
C LEU A 29 -13.85 0.70 -3.31
N ALA A 30 -14.47 -0.47 -3.14
CA ALA A 30 -13.82 -1.64 -2.56
C ALA A 30 -12.61 -2.08 -3.39
N ILE A 31 -12.75 -2.20 -4.72
CA ILE A 31 -11.64 -2.54 -5.63
C ILE A 31 -10.51 -1.51 -5.52
N SER A 32 -10.84 -0.22 -5.51
CA SER A 32 -9.84 0.84 -5.38
C SER A 32 -9.11 0.78 -4.03
N ALA A 33 -9.81 0.44 -2.95
CA ALA A 33 -9.22 0.26 -1.63
C ALA A 33 -8.34 -1.00 -1.56
N SER A 34 -8.75 -2.10 -2.20
CA SER A 34 -7.96 -3.32 -2.30
C SER A 34 -6.63 -3.10 -3.03
N TRP A 35 -6.56 -2.13 -3.95
CA TRP A 35 -5.33 -1.80 -4.66
C TRP A 35 -4.22 -1.32 -3.72
N ALA A 36 -4.56 -0.67 -2.61
CA ALA A 36 -3.56 -0.27 -1.62
C ALA A 36 -2.85 -1.49 -0.99
N SER A 37 -3.60 -2.57 -0.71
CA SER A 37 -3.03 -3.83 -0.23
C SER A 37 -2.18 -4.52 -1.30
N ALA A 38 -2.64 -4.51 -2.55
CA ALA A 38 -1.88 -5.05 -3.68
C ALA A 38 -0.55 -4.30 -3.88
N MET A 39 -0.55 -2.97 -3.81
CA MET A 39 0.66 -2.15 -3.89
C MET A 39 1.63 -2.44 -2.75
N TYR A 40 1.13 -2.58 -1.53
CA TYR A 40 1.98 -2.96 -0.40
C TYR A 40 2.68 -4.32 -0.60
N GLY A 41 1.96 -5.30 -1.14
CA GLY A 41 2.53 -6.60 -1.51
C GLY A 41 3.55 -6.51 -2.65
N TYR A 42 3.29 -5.66 -3.64
CA TYR A 42 4.22 -5.40 -4.74
C TYR A 42 5.54 -4.82 -4.23
N ASP A 43 5.51 -3.80 -3.37
CA ASP A 43 6.72 -3.16 -2.83
C ASP A 43 7.58 -4.14 -2.04
N SER A 44 6.94 -4.98 -1.21
CA SER A 44 7.63 -6.03 -0.45
C SER A 44 8.33 -7.04 -1.36
N ALA A 45 7.64 -7.52 -2.39
CA ALA A 45 8.22 -8.44 -3.38
C ALA A 45 9.34 -7.78 -4.20
N PHE A 46 9.17 -6.51 -4.56
CA PHE A 46 10.13 -5.73 -5.32
C PHE A 46 11.44 -5.53 -4.54
N ILE A 47 11.37 -5.21 -3.25
CA ILE A 47 12.55 -5.11 -2.37
C ILE A 47 13.32 -6.43 -2.33
N GLY A 48 12.62 -7.55 -2.11
CA GLY A 48 13.23 -8.87 -2.09
C GLY A 48 13.91 -9.26 -3.41
N GLY A 49 13.22 -8.98 -4.54
CA GLY A 49 13.78 -9.21 -5.88
C GLY A 49 15.02 -8.37 -6.15
N THR A 50 15.00 -7.10 -5.77
CA THR A 50 16.12 -6.16 -5.97
C THR A 50 17.36 -6.58 -5.17
N LEU A 51 17.20 -7.03 -3.93
CA LEU A 51 18.31 -7.51 -3.09
C LEU A 51 18.98 -8.79 -3.63
N SER A 52 18.22 -9.60 -4.38
CA SER A 52 18.74 -10.81 -5.03
C SER A 52 19.49 -10.52 -6.33
N LEU A 53 19.44 -9.28 -6.84
CA LEU A 53 19.99 -8.92 -8.14
C LEU A 53 21.54 -8.81 -8.07
N PRO A 54 22.29 -9.48 -8.96
CA PRO A 54 23.77 -9.43 -8.94
C PRO A 54 24.32 -8.01 -9.17
N SER A 55 23.63 -7.19 -9.96
CA SER A 55 23.99 -5.80 -10.20
C SER A 55 23.87 -4.97 -8.92
N PHE A 56 22.77 -5.13 -8.17
CA PHE A 56 22.58 -4.45 -6.88
C PHE A 56 23.67 -4.86 -5.89
N GLN A 57 23.98 -6.16 -5.81
CA GLN A 57 25.04 -6.65 -4.93
C GLN A 57 26.41 -6.07 -5.28
N ARG A 58 26.73 -5.90 -6.56
CA ARG A 58 27.98 -5.27 -6.99
C ARG A 58 28.02 -3.77 -6.67
N THR A 59 26.93 -3.03 -6.94
CA THR A 59 26.86 -1.59 -6.67
C THR A 59 27.03 -1.26 -5.18
N TYR A 60 26.44 -2.09 -4.31
CA TYR A 60 26.50 -1.91 -2.86
C TYR A 60 27.67 -2.68 -2.19
N GLY A 61 28.61 -3.22 -2.97
CA GLY A 61 29.80 -3.92 -2.45
C GLY A 61 29.49 -5.20 -1.66
N LEU A 62 28.28 -5.74 -1.85
CA LEU A 62 27.81 -6.96 -1.18
C LEU A 62 28.42 -8.22 -1.78
N ASP A 63 28.95 -8.18 -3.01
CA ASP A 63 29.59 -9.33 -3.66
C ASP A 63 30.80 -9.88 -2.87
N THR A 64 31.57 -8.99 -2.23
CA THR A 64 32.71 -9.33 -1.36
C THR A 64 32.36 -9.40 0.14
N ALA A 65 31.13 -9.04 0.51
CA ALA A 65 30.70 -8.99 1.90
C ALA A 65 30.37 -10.37 2.47
N SER A 66 30.56 -10.55 3.79
CA SER A 66 30.19 -11.79 4.49
C SER A 66 28.68 -12.03 4.41
N ASP A 67 28.27 -13.30 4.52
CA ASP A 67 26.85 -13.68 4.54
C ASP A 67 26.08 -12.97 5.66
N SER A 68 26.73 -12.73 6.79
CA SER A 68 26.17 -11.94 7.90
C SER A 68 25.93 -10.47 7.53
N ALA A 69 26.84 -9.84 6.78
CA ALA A 69 26.68 -8.45 6.34
C ALA A 69 25.54 -8.31 5.32
N LYS A 70 25.41 -9.27 4.39
CA LYS A 70 24.29 -9.33 3.43
C LYS A 70 22.94 -9.48 4.14
N ALA A 71 22.86 -10.42 5.09
CA ALA A 71 21.65 -10.67 5.87
C ALA A 71 21.28 -9.45 6.73
N ASN A 72 22.25 -8.80 7.36
CA ASN A 72 22.03 -7.58 8.15
C ASN A 72 21.49 -6.44 7.29
N LEU A 73 22.06 -6.19 6.11
CA LEU A 73 21.57 -5.14 5.22
C LEU A 73 20.14 -5.42 4.74
N SER A 74 19.88 -6.65 4.27
CA SER A 74 18.54 -7.07 3.84
C SER A 74 17.52 -6.92 4.97
N SER A 75 17.88 -7.35 6.18
CA SER A 75 17.02 -7.23 7.36
C SER A 75 16.76 -5.78 7.75
N ASN A 76 17.77 -4.92 7.69
CA ASN A 76 17.64 -3.49 7.99
C ASN A 76 16.70 -2.78 7.00
N ILE A 77 16.76 -3.15 5.72
CA ILE A 77 15.85 -2.60 4.70
C ILE A 77 14.41 -3.01 4.97
N VAL A 78 14.16 -4.31 5.18
CA VAL A 78 12.80 -4.83 5.42
C VAL A 78 12.22 -4.31 6.74
N SER A 79 13.01 -4.26 7.82
CA SER A 79 12.57 -3.74 9.11
C SER A 79 12.27 -2.25 9.07
N THR A 80 13.06 -1.46 8.33
CA THR A 80 12.78 -0.03 8.12
C THR A 80 11.50 0.18 7.33
N PHE A 81 11.26 -0.61 6.28
CA PHE A 81 9.99 -0.58 5.52
C PHE A 81 8.79 -0.92 6.41
N GLN A 82 8.89 -1.98 7.21
CA GLN A 82 7.84 -2.42 8.11
C GLN A 82 7.58 -1.39 9.23
N GLY A 83 8.65 -0.83 9.80
CA GLY A 83 8.57 0.24 10.79
C GLY A 83 7.92 1.50 10.21
N GLY A 84 8.30 1.89 8.99
CA GLY A 84 7.69 2.98 8.25
C GLY A 84 6.19 2.78 8.04
N ALA A 85 5.76 1.56 7.67
CA ALA A 85 4.35 1.23 7.52
C ALA A 85 3.57 1.34 8.84
N PHE A 86 4.17 0.90 9.96
CA PHE A 86 3.57 1.00 11.29
C PHE A 86 3.32 2.46 11.69
N PHE A 87 4.35 3.30 11.65
CA PHE A 87 4.23 4.72 12.00
C PHE A 87 3.37 5.49 10.98
N GLY A 88 3.47 5.13 9.70
CA GLY A 88 2.68 5.70 8.61
C GLY A 88 1.19 5.45 8.78
N CYS A 89 0.78 4.24 9.20
CA CYS A 89 -0.60 3.91 9.50
C CYS A 89 -1.12 4.73 10.70
N ALA A 90 -0.34 4.79 11.78
CA ALA A 90 -0.70 5.56 12.98
C ALA A 90 -0.90 7.06 12.68
N LEU A 91 0.03 7.66 11.94
CA LEU A 91 -0.08 9.07 11.53
C LEU A 91 -1.24 9.28 10.55
N SER A 92 -1.42 8.39 9.58
CA SER A 92 -2.52 8.47 8.61
C SER A 92 -3.88 8.38 9.28
N PHE A 93 -4.01 7.59 10.34
CA PHE A 93 -5.23 7.51 11.15
C PHE A 93 -5.56 8.87 11.79
N LEU A 94 -4.60 9.48 12.48
CA LEU A 94 -4.79 10.79 13.13
C LEU A 94 -5.12 11.90 12.12
N VAL A 95 -4.44 11.90 10.96
CA VAL A 95 -4.68 12.89 9.90
C VAL A 95 -6.04 12.67 9.24
N ALA A 96 -6.45 11.42 9.02
CA ALA A 96 -7.75 11.10 8.44
C ALA A 96 -8.92 11.51 9.34
N GLU A 97 -8.78 11.39 10.66
CA GLU A 97 -9.82 11.80 11.61
C GLU A 97 -9.98 13.32 11.66
N ARG A 98 -8.89 14.08 11.56
CA ARG A 98 -8.91 15.55 11.65
C ARG A 98 -9.20 16.27 10.33
N PHE A 99 -8.69 15.78 9.21
CA PHE A 99 -8.76 16.44 7.89
C PHE A 99 -9.63 15.69 6.87
N GLY A 100 -10.12 14.50 7.21
CA GLY A 100 -10.90 13.64 6.32
C GLY A 100 -10.05 12.78 5.39
N ARG A 101 -10.68 11.83 4.70
CA ARG A 101 -10.01 10.77 3.92
C ARG A 101 -9.25 11.25 2.69
N ARG A 102 -9.79 12.24 1.96
CA ARG A 102 -9.22 12.71 0.67
C ARG A 102 -7.83 13.36 0.81
N PRO A 103 -7.61 14.35 1.70
CA PRO A 103 -6.29 14.97 1.85
C PRO A 103 -5.25 13.98 2.40
N THR A 104 -5.63 13.05 3.28
CA THR A 104 -4.73 11.99 3.76
C THR A 104 -4.20 11.12 2.61
N LEU A 105 -5.07 10.71 1.69
CA LEU A 105 -4.67 9.92 0.52
C LEU A 105 -3.73 10.69 -0.41
N ILE A 106 -3.98 11.99 -0.62
CA ILE A 106 -3.10 12.83 -1.45
C ILE A 106 -1.73 12.99 -0.80
N LEU A 107 -1.69 13.25 0.51
CA LEU A 107 -0.43 13.37 1.25
C LEU A 107 0.38 12.07 1.19
N ALA A 108 -0.28 10.93 1.41
CA ALA A 108 0.36 9.61 1.30
C ALA A 108 0.92 9.37 -0.12
N ALA A 109 0.19 9.75 -1.16
CA ALA A 109 0.65 9.64 -2.54
C ALA A 109 1.88 10.52 -2.84
N ILE A 110 1.94 11.74 -2.28
CA ILE A 110 3.11 12.63 -2.42
C ILE A 110 4.34 12.01 -1.75
N ILE A 111 4.20 11.55 -0.51
CA ILE A 111 5.29 10.90 0.23
C ILE A 111 5.79 9.65 -0.52
N PHE A 112 4.86 8.83 -1.02
CA PHE A 112 5.18 7.65 -1.83
C PHE A 112 5.93 8.03 -3.11
N SER A 113 5.49 9.07 -3.82
CA SER A 113 6.13 9.52 -5.06
C SER A 113 7.56 10.03 -4.83
N ILE A 114 7.79 10.74 -3.72
CA ILE A 114 9.14 11.18 -3.33
C ILE A 114 10.02 9.96 -3.01
N GLY A 115 9.50 8.99 -2.27
CA GLY A 115 10.21 7.74 -1.97
C GLY A 115 10.60 6.97 -3.24
N ALA A 116 9.68 6.83 -4.19
CA ALA A 116 9.92 6.17 -5.47
C ALA A 116 11.00 6.90 -6.30
N ALA A 117 10.99 8.24 -6.31
CA ALA A 117 12.02 9.02 -6.99
C ALA A 117 13.40 8.82 -6.36
N LEU A 118 13.49 8.76 -5.03
CA LEU A 118 14.74 8.49 -4.32
C LEU A 118 15.28 7.09 -4.63
N GLN A 119 14.41 6.07 -4.69
CA GLN A 119 14.80 4.70 -5.04
C GLN A 119 15.30 4.58 -6.48
N MET A 120 14.83 5.43 -7.40
CA MET A 120 15.25 5.41 -8.81
C MET A 120 16.62 6.07 -9.03
N ILE A 121 17.02 7.02 -8.18
CA ILE A 121 18.28 7.74 -8.30
C ILE A 121 19.45 6.98 -7.66
N GLY A 122 19.16 6.15 -6.64
CA GLY A 122 20.16 5.38 -5.88
C GLY A 122 20.50 4.00 -6.45
#